data_AF-A0A7W1W9G7-F1
#
_entry.id   AF-A0A7W1W9G7-F1
#
_cell.length_a   1.000
_cell.length_b   1.000
_cell.length_c   1.000
_cell.angle_alpha   90.00
_cell.angle_beta   90.00
_cell.angle_gamma   90.00
#
_symmetry.space_group_name_H-M   'P 1'
#
loop_
_entity.id
_entity.type
_entity.pdbx_description
1 polymer ?
#
loop_
_entity_poly.entity_id
_entity_poly.type
_entity_poly.pdbx_seq_one_letter_code
_entity_poly.pdbx_strand_id
1 'polypeptide(L)'
;MYILGLTTMGDSAATLINDGEIIAAAEEERFSRKKHHIGFPYKAIEYCLDYAGITLKDVEHVGHYWKPWILRHKAMQAVKSALISPAMFKARVDRGVAQVSDSYLGMFKHPQRLRERFGASNFKFHFLEHHQTHAASAFFVSPFDSAAILTWDGTGEDTTTLFSSGKDNKIKVLKRIKLPHSLGQFYSAVTNYIGFDMFAGDEWKVMGLAA
;
A
#
# COMPACT_ATOMS: atom_id res chain seq x y z
N MET A 1 -8.42 -6.04 21.69
CA MET A 1 -8.97 -5.22 20.59
C MET A 1 -8.41 -5.70 19.27
N TYR A 2 -9.27 -6.20 18.37
CA TYR A 2 -8.84 -6.73 17.06
C TYR A 2 -8.86 -5.67 15.95
N ILE A 3 -7.74 -5.56 15.24
CA ILE A 3 -7.55 -4.66 14.10
C ILE A 3 -7.09 -5.47 12.88
N LEU A 4 -7.79 -5.34 11.76
CA LEU A 4 -7.43 -5.97 10.48
C LEU A 4 -6.82 -4.93 9.52
N GLY A 5 -5.54 -5.08 9.19
CA GLY A 5 -4.85 -4.30 8.15
C GLY A 5 -4.93 -4.98 6.79
N LEU A 6 -5.14 -4.19 5.73
CA LEU A 6 -5.32 -4.68 4.35
C LEU A 6 -4.43 -3.94 3.35
N THR A 7 -3.66 -4.71 2.57
CA THR A 7 -3.09 -4.25 1.28
C THR A 7 -3.85 -4.92 0.13
N THR A 8 -4.20 -4.14 -0.89
CA THR A 8 -5.13 -4.58 -1.94
C THR A 8 -4.72 -4.14 -3.36
N MET A 9 -3.56 -3.50 -3.50
CA MET A 9 -3.02 -3.07 -4.80
C MET A 9 -1.54 -3.46 -4.90
N GLY A 10 -1.23 -4.48 -5.72
CA GLY A 10 0.11 -5.08 -5.72
C GLY A 10 0.41 -5.74 -4.36
N ASP A 11 0.95 -6.95 -4.36
CA ASP A 11 1.32 -7.64 -3.12
C ASP A 11 0.20 -7.65 -2.06
N SER A 12 -0.99 -8.06 -2.50
CA SER A 12 -2.19 -8.03 -1.65
C SER A 12 -1.99 -8.94 -0.43
N ALA A 13 -2.32 -8.45 0.75
CA ALA A 13 -2.03 -9.11 2.02
C ALA A 13 -3.00 -8.67 3.11
N ALA A 14 -3.04 -9.45 4.19
CA ALA A 14 -3.79 -9.12 5.40
C ALA A 14 -2.91 -9.29 6.65
N THR A 15 -3.21 -8.51 7.67
CA THR A 15 -2.56 -8.61 8.99
C THR A 15 -3.60 -8.40 10.07
N LEU A 16 -3.63 -9.29 11.06
CA LEU A 16 -4.48 -9.17 12.23
C LEU A 16 -3.63 -8.83 13.46
N ILE A 17 -4.02 -7.78 14.15
CA ILE A 17 -3.39 -7.29 15.37
C ILE A 17 -4.40 -7.41 16.50
N ASN A 18 -3.97 -7.86 17.67
CA ASN A 18 -4.75 -7.81 18.90
C ASN A 18 -3.95 -7.12 20.01
N ASP A 19 -4.49 -6.04 20.56
CA ASP A 19 -3.90 -5.31 21.70
C ASP A 19 -2.41 -4.94 21.52
N GLY A 20 -2.02 -4.60 20.28
CA GLY A 20 -0.67 -4.21 19.92
C GLY A 20 0.23 -5.35 19.42
N GLU A 21 -0.21 -6.60 19.54
CA GLU A 21 0.53 -7.76 19.09
C GLU A 21 0.05 -8.25 17.71
N ILE A 22 0.98 -8.60 16.83
CA ILE A 22 0.66 -9.20 15.54
C ILE A 22 0.30 -10.67 15.78
N ILE A 23 -0.95 -11.02 15.51
CA ILE A 23 -1.47 -12.38 15.67
C ILE A 23 -1.20 -13.22 14.42
N ALA A 24 -1.46 -12.65 13.25
CA ALA A 24 -1.20 -13.29 11.98
C ALA A 24 -0.96 -12.24 10.88
N ALA A 25 -0.10 -12.57 9.93
CA ALA A 25 0.11 -11.79 8.71
C ALA A 25 0.38 -12.74 7.54
N ALA A 26 -0.27 -12.51 6.41
CA ALA A 26 -0.07 -13.35 5.23
C ALA A 26 -0.28 -12.57 3.94
N GLU A 27 0.54 -12.89 2.93
CA GLU A 27 0.38 -12.41 1.57
C GLU A 27 -0.52 -13.35 0.76
N GLU A 28 -1.42 -12.79 -0.03
CA GLU A 28 -2.38 -13.53 -0.85
C GLU A 28 -1.67 -14.42 -1.90
N GLU A 29 -0.49 -14.02 -2.38
CA GLU A 29 0.29 -14.81 -3.34
C GLU A 29 0.68 -16.20 -2.83
N ARG A 30 0.82 -16.36 -1.50
CA ARG A 30 1.14 -17.65 -0.88
C ARG A 30 0.02 -18.66 -1.10
N PHE A 31 -1.23 -18.18 -1.16
CA PHE A 31 -2.44 -19.00 -1.35
C PHE A 31 -2.95 -19.03 -2.79
N SER A 32 -2.75 -17.96 -3.56
CA SER A 32 -3.18 -17.90 -4.97
C SER A 32 -2.17 -18.53 -5.91
N ARG A 33 -0.90 -18.64 -5.46
CA ARG A 33 0.26 -19.07 -6.26
C ARG A 33 0.53 -18.16 -7.47
N LYS A 34 -0.04 -16.95 -7.46
CA LYS A 34 0.20 -15.89 -8.44
C LYS A 34 1.12 -14.86 -7.79
N LYS A 35 2.37 -14.82 -8.25
CA LYS A 35 3.37 -13.85 -7.79
C LYS A 35 2.81 -12.42 -7.92
N HIS A 36 3.04 -11.59 -6.92
CA HIS A 36 2.56 -10.21 -6.82
C HIS A 36 1.05 -10.10 -7.00
N HIS A 37 0.27 -10.98 -6.34
CA HIS A 37 -1.18 -11.02 -6.51
C HIS A 37 -1.79 -9.63 -6.31
N ILE A 38 -2.37 -9.09 -7.39
CA ILE A 38 -3.13 -7.84 -7.41
C ILE A 38 -4.61 -8.14 -7.16
N GLY A 39 -5.19 -7.56 -6.11
CA GLY A 39 -6.63 -7.65 -5.87
C GLY A 39 -7.00 -7.62 -4.39
N PHE A 40 -8.17 -8.15 -4.07
CA PHE A 40 -8.62 -8.22 -2.69
C PHE A 40 -8.10 -9.50 -2.01
N PRO A 41 -7.47 -9.43 -0.83
CA PRO A 41 -6.75 -10.55 -0.21
C PRO A 41 -7.68 -11.50 0.56
N TYR A 42 -8.61 -12.16 -0.15
CA TYR A 42 -9.63 -12.99 0.48
C TYR A 42 -9.05 -14.13 1.32
N LYS A 43 -8.08 -14.89 0.79
CA LYS A 43 -7.53 -16.06 1.50
C LYS A 43 -6.62 -15.64 2.65
N ALA A 44 -5.90 -14.53 2.53
CA ALA A 44 -5.09 -14.01 3.62
C ALA A 44 -5.95 -13.50 4.79
N ILE A 45 -7.10 -12.86 4.51
CA ILE A 45 -8.05 -12.46 5.54
C ILE A 45 -8.63 -13.69 6.24
N GLU A 46 -9.09 -14.67 5.45
CA GLU A 46 -9.62 -15.95 5.96
C GLU A 46 -8.61 -16.62 6.90
N TYR A 47 -7.36 -16.77 6.45
CA TYR A 47 -6.26 -17.29 7.26
C TYR A 47 -6.08 -16.54 8.58
N CYS A 48 -6.10 -15.20 8.55
CA CYS A 48 -5.90 -14.41 9.77
C CYS A 48 -7.04 -14.60 10.78
N LEU A 49 -8.29 -14.65 10.32
CA LEU A 49 -9.46 -14.87 11.17
C LEU A 49 -9.46 -16.30 11.74
N ASP A 50 -9.21 -17.30 10.89
CA ASP A 50 -9.16 -18.70 11.28
C ASP A 50 -8.04 -18.99 12.28
N TYR A 51 -6.85 -18.41 12.06
CA TYR A 51 -5.70 -18.58 12.95
C TYR A 51 -5.98 -18.05 14.37
N ALA A 52 -6.71 -16.94 14.46
CA ALA A 52 -7.12 -16.36 15.75
C ALA A 52 -8.40 -17.01 16.32
N GLY A 53 -9.10 -17.87 15.57
CA GLY A 53 -10.35 -18.48 15.98
C GLY A 53 -11.49 -17.47 16.17
N ILE A 54 -11.46 -16.36 15.43
CA ILE A 54 -12.46 -15.27 15.52
C ILE A 54 -13.22 -15.12 14.20
N THR A 55 -14.28 -14.32 14.24
CA THR A 55 -15.03 -13.93 13.04
C THR A 55 -14.86 -12.45 12.74
N LEU A 56 -15.32 -11.99 11.57
CA LEU A 56 -15.28 -10.56 11.24
C LEU A 56 -16.09 -9.70 12.24
N LYS A 57 -17.04 -10.28 12.99
CA LYS A 57 -17.81 -9.56 14.02
C LYS A 57 -16.94 -9.09 15.18
N ASP A 58 -15.86 -9.80 15.46
CA ASP A 58 -14.94 -9.53 16.57
C ASP A 58 -13.91 -8.45 16.21
N VAL A 59 -13.80 -8.11 14.92
CA VAL A 59 -12.91 -7.05 14.42
C VAL A 59 -13.53 -5.68 14.66
N GLU A 60 -12.81 -4.82 15.38
CA GLU A 60 -13.28 -3.47 15.75
C GLU A 60 -12.86 -2.42 14.71
N HIS A 61 -11.69 -2.60 14.11
CA HIS A 61 -11.12 -1.68 13.13
C HIS A 61 -10.57 -2.40 11.91
N VAL A 62 -10.78 -1.81 10.73
CA VAL A 62 -10.16 -2.25 9.49
C VAL A 62 -9.37 -1.09 8.89
N GLY A 63 -8.08 -1.28 8.63
CA GLY A 63 -7.20 -0.28 8.03
C GLY A 63 -6.85 -0.60 6.58
N HIS A 64 -7.05 0.36 5.69
CA HIS A 64 -6.60 0.32 4.30
C HIS A 64 -5.52 1.38 4.07
N TYR A 65 -4.39 0.96 3.53
CA TYR A 65 -3.15 1.74 3.35
C TYR A 65 -3.15 2.86 2.30
N TRP A 66 -4.28 3.15 1.64
CA TRP A 66 -4.39 4.30 0.73
C TRP A 66 -5.48 5.26 1.13
N LYS A 67 -5.19 6.55 0.98
CA LYS A 67 -6.20 7.59 1.12
C LYS A 67 -6.85 7.94 -0.22
N PRO A 68 -8.18 8.19 -0.26
CA PRO A 68 -8.87 8.44 -1.52
C PRO A 68 -8.44 9.70 -2.29
N TRP A 69 -7.74 10.65 -1.67
CA TRP A 69 -7.28 11.88 -2.34
C TRP A 69 -6.23 11.64 -3.44
N ILE A 70 -5.67 10.43 -3.54
CA ILE A 70 -4.91 9.97 -4.70
C ILE A 70 -5.65 10.21 -6.02
N LEU A 71 -6.98 10.06 -6.03
CA LEU A 71 -7.81 10.32 -7.21
C LEU A 71 -7.70 11.78 -7.67
N ARG A 72 -7.72 12.72 -6.73
CA ARG A 72 -7.54 14.15 -7.02
C ARG A 72 -6.15 14.43 -7.57
N HIS A 73 -5.12 13.81 -7.00
CA HIS A 73 -3.74 14.00 -7.46
C HIS A 73 -3.56 13.51 -8.90
N LYS A 74 -4.07 12.31 -9.22
CA LYS A 74 -4.04 11.76 -10.59
C LYS A 74 -4.81 12.65 -11.58
N ALA A 75 -5.99 13.14 -11.20
CA ALA A 75 -6.76 14.06 -12.03
C ALA A 75 -5.98 15.34 -12.36
N MET A 76 -5.37 15.98 -11.36
CA MET A 76 -4.55 17.18 -11.60
C MET A 76 -3.32 16.90 -12.48
N GLN A 77 -2.68 15.75 -12.30
CA GLN A 77 -1.55 15.38 -13.15
C GLN A 77 -1.97 15.13 -14.61
N ALA A 78 -3.14 14.52 -14.83
CA ALA A 78 -3.70 14.36 -16.17
C ALA A 78 -3.96 15.73 -16.82
N VAL A 79 -4.60 16.66 -16.11
CA VAL A 79 -4.84 18.03 -16.59
C VAL A 79 -3.52 18.74 -16.93
N LYS A 80 -2.51 18.69 -16.06
CA LYS A 80 -1.20 19.28 -16.34
C LYS A 80 -0.52 18.65 -17.57
N SER A 81 -0.69 17.34 -17.77
CA SER A 81 -0.11 16.65 -18.92
C SER A 81 -0.79 17.04 -20.23
N ALA A 82 -2.10 17.31 -20.21
CA ALA A 82 -2.84 17.85 -21.35
C ALA A 82 -2.30 19.20 -21.83
N LEU A 83 -1.86 20.04 -20.89
CA LEU A 83 -1.27 21.35 -21.20
C LEU A 83 0.13 21.25 -21.81
N ILE A 84 0.81 20.10 -21.69
CA ILE A 84 2.17 19.90 -22.22
C ILE A 84 2.12 19.24 -23.59
N SER A 85 1.38 18.14 -23.74
CA SER A 85 1.28 17.42 -25.01
C SER A 85 0.07 16.47 -25.04
N PRO A 86 -0.67 16.40 -26.16
CA PRO A 86 -1.74 15.42 -26.35
C PRO A 86 -1.26 13.96 -26.21
N ALA A 87 -0.03 13.65 -26.64
CA ALA A 87 0.54 12.31 -26.55
C ALA A 87 0.83 11.90 -25.10
N MET A 88 1.39 12.83 -24.30
CA MET A 88 1.61 12.63 -22.87
C MET A 88 0.29 12.50 -22.11
N PHE A 89 -0.72 13.27 -22.48
CA PHE A 89 -2.06 13.13 -21.91
C PHE A 89 -2.64 11.75 -22.18
N LYS A 90 -2.64 11.30 -23.44
CA LYS A 90 -3.16 9.98 -23.82
C LYS A 90 -2.46 8.86 -23.04
N ALA A 91 -1.13 8.85 -23.02
CA ALA A 91 -0.36 7.84 -22.28
C ALA A 91 -0.66 7.84 -20.77
N ARG A 92 -0.97 9.00 -20.18
CA ARG A 92 -1.30 9.14 -18.76
C ARG A 92 -2.75 8.77 -18.45
N VAL A 93 -3.67 9.06 -19.35
CA VAL A 93 -5.08 8.64 -19.25
C VAL A 93 -5.16 7.12 -19.35
N ASP A 94 -4.50 6.50 -20.34
CA ASP A 94 -4.53 5.04 -20.54
C ASP A 94 -4.00 4.30 -19.29
N ARG A 95 -2.86 4.75 -18.73
CA ARG A 95 -2.35 4.21 -17.45
C ARG A 95 -3.25 4.54 -16.26
N GLY A 96 -3.84 5.74 -16.24
CA GLY A 96 -4.69 6.21 -15.17
C GLY A 96 -5.98 5.41 -15.07
N VAL A 97 -6.65 5.14 -16.18
CA VAL A 97 -7.93 4.41 -16.24
C VAL A 97 -7.78 3.00 -15.67
N ALA A 98 -6.74 2.26 -16.08
CA ALA A 98 -6.49 0.90 -15.59
C ALA A 98 -6.21 0.85 -14.08
N GLN A 99 -5.47 1.83 -13.54
CA GLN A 99 -5.19 1.90 -12.11
C GLN A 99 -6.39 2.44 -11.29
N VAL A 100 -7.19 3.33 -11.87
CA VAL A 100 -8.28 4.03 -11.16
C VAL A 100 -9.53 3.16 -11.03
N SER A 101 -9.90 2.39 -12.06
CA SER A 101 -11.18 1.66 -12.07
C SER A 101 -11.25 0.53 -11.03
N ASP A 102 -10.31 -0.42 -11.07
CA ASP A 102 -10.41 -1.63 -10.25
C ASP A 102 -9.69 -1.50 -8.89
N SER A 103 -8.62 -0.71 -8.83
CA SER A 103 -7.84 -0.53 -7.60
C SER A 103 -8.37 0.63 -6.76
N TYR A 104 -8.27 1.88 -7.25
CA TYR A 104 -8.59 3.04 -6.40
C TYR A 104 -10.08 3.26 -6.15
N LEU A 105 -10.96 3.14 -7.14
CA LEU A 105 -12.41 3.19 -6.88
C LEU A 105 -12.88 1.94 -6.13
N GLY A 106 -12.23 0.80 -6.37
CA GLY A 106 -12.50 -0.46 -5.68
C GLY A 106 -12.36 -0.37 -4.16
N MET A 107 -11.53 0.54 -3.64
CA MET A 107 -11.30 0.69 -2.19
C MET A 107 -12.56 1.03 -1.41
N PHE A 108 -13.48 1.79 -1.99
CA PHE A 108 -14.75 2.14 -1.34
C PHE A 108 -15.69 0.95 -1.19
N LYS A 109 -15.49 -0.11 -2.00
CA LYS A 109 -16.26 -1.36 -1.91
C LYS A 109 -15.62 -2.36 -0.93
N HIS A 110 -14.44 -2.09 -0.38
CA HIS A 110 -13.77 -3.02 0.54
C HIS A 110 -14.60 -3.35 1.80
N PRO A 111 -15.27 -2.39 2.47
CA PRO A 111 -16.15 -2.71 3.59
C PRO A 111 -17.31 -3.63 3.21
N GLN A 112 -17.89 -3.41 2.02
CA GLN A 112 -18.95 -4.24 1.48
C GLN A 112 -18.44 -5.66 1.17
N ARG A 113 -17.30 -5.78 0.47
CA ARG A 113 -16.67 -7.08 0.15
C ARG A 113 -16.38 -7.90 1.40
N LEU A 114 -15.90 -7.27 2.47
CA LEU A 114 -15.67 -7.92 3.76
C LEU A 114 -16.97 -8.51 4.32
N ARG A 115 -18.04 -7.72 4.35
CA ARG A 115 -19.33 -8.15 4.90
C ARG A 115 -20.00 -9.24 4.06
N GLU A 116 -19.89 -9.15 2.74
CA GLU A 116 -20.43 -10.15 1.81
C GLU A 116 -19.71 -11.50 1.94
N ARG A 117 -18.39 -11.49 2.15
CA ARG A 117 -17.60 -12.72 2.22
C ARG A 117 -17.52 -13.33 3.62
N PHE A 118 -17.34 -12.51 4.66
CA PHE A 118 -17.04 -12.97 6.02
C PHE A 118 -18.15 -12.68 7.03
N GLY A 119 -19.30 -12.20 6.56
CA GLY A 119 -20.50 -11.96 7.38
C GLY A 119 -20.64 -10.53 7.91
N ALA A 120 -21.82 -10.21 8.43
CA ALA A 120 -22.13 -8.89 8.94
C ALA A 120 -21.21 -8.49 10.11
N SER A 121 -20.69 -7.25 10.09
CA SER A 121 -19.85 -6.69 11.14
C SER A 121 -19.96 -5.16 11.18
N ASN A 122 -19.74 -4.59 12.38
CA ASN A 122 -19.81 -3.17 12.70
C ASN A 122 -18.43 -2.50 12.84
N PHE A 123 -17.37 -3.11 12.29
CA PHE A 123 -16.03 -2.51 12.29
C PHE A 123 -16.04 -1.07 11.76
N LYS A 124 -15.14 -0.23 12.28
CA LYS A 124 -14.85 1.09 11.70
C LYS A 124 -13.76 0.93 10.62
N PHE A 125 -14.05 1.42 9.42
CA PHE A 125 -13.12 1.37 8.30
C PHE A 125 -12.28 2.65 8.22
N HIS A 126 -10.96 2.50 8.11
CA HIS A 126 -10.01 3.59 8.09
C HIS A 126 -9.20 3.57 6.81
N PHE A 127 -9.21 4.70 6.11
CA PHE A 127 -8.18 4.96 5.11
C PHE A 127 -6.97 5.56 5.82
N LEU A 128 -5.77 5.02 5.58
CA LEU A 128 -4.49 5.41 6.17
C LEU A 128 -3.54 5.87 5.07
N GLU A 129 -2.64 6.81 5.37
CA GLU A 129 -1.72 7.34 4.37
C GLU A 129 -0.56 6.36 4.12
N HIS A 130 -0.25 6.10 2.85
CA HIS A 130 0.64 5.02 2.41
C HIS A 130 2.04 5.07 3.03
N HIS A 131 2.70 6.24 3.01
CA HIS A 131 4.04 6.33 3.61
C HIS A 131 4.00 6.29 5.14
N GLN A 132 2.92 6.76 5.77
CA GLN A 132 2.72 6.59 7.21
C GLN A 132 2.51 5.12 7.59
N THR A 133 1.84 4.32 6.74
CA THR A 133 1.74 2.88 6.99
C THR A 133 3.11 2.19 6.88
N HIS A 134 3.96 2.58 5.92
CA HIS A 134 5.35 2.12 5.88
C HIS A 134 6.15 2.55 7.12
N ALA A 135 5.98 3.79 7.58
CA ALA A 135 6.66 4.28 8.78
C ALA A 135 6.21 3.50 10.03
N ALA A 136 4.91 3.22 10.14
CA ALA A 136 4.32 2.46 11.24
C ALA A 136 4.78 1.00 11.24
N SER A 137 4.83 0.34 10.08
CA SER A 137 5.26 -1.05 9.96
C SER A 137 6.73 -1.26 10.27
N ALA A 138 7.54 -0.20 10.28
CA ALA A 138 8.93 -0.24 10.71
C ALA A 138 9.09 0.17 12.18
N PHE A 139 8.50 1.29 12.59
CA PHE A 139 8.73 1.87 13.91
C PHE A 139 8.05 1.08 15.03
N PHE A 140 6.76 0.73 14.89
CA PHE A 140 6.00 0.10 15.98
C PHE A 140 6.38 -1.36 16.26
N VAL A 141 7.11 -1.99 15.34
CA VAL A 141 7.67 -3.35 15.53
C VAL A 141 9.16 -3.33 15.85
N SER A 142 9.77 -2.14 15.91
CA SER A 142 11.18 -1.98 16.28
C SER A 142 11.34 -1.99 17.80
N PRO A 143 12.53 -2.31 18.33
CA PRO A 143 12.79 -2.28 19.77
C PRO A 143 13.02 -0.86 20.32
N PHE A 144 12.77 0.19 19.53
CA PHE A 144 13.14 1.56 19.89
C PHE A 144 11.92 2.38 20.30
N ASP A 145 11.98 2.96 21.51
CA ASP A 145 10.96 3.91 21.99
C ASP A 145 11.01 5.26 21.26
N SER A 146 12.15 5.60 20.64
CA SER A 146 12.27 6.78 19.79
C SER A 146 13.30 6.56 18.69
N ALA A 147 12.94 6.94 17.46
CA ALA A 147 13.80 6.77 16.29
C ALA A 147 13.53 7.84 15.22
N ALA A 148 14.55 8.16 14.43
CA ALA A 148 14.33 8.77 13.13
C ALA A 148 13.79 7.70 12.16
N ILE A 149 12.77 8.04 11.39
CA ILE A 149 12.12 7.13 10.44
C ILE A 149 12.24 7.70 9.04
N LEU A 150 12.69 6.86 8.12
CA LEU A 150 12.83 7.18 6.71
C LEU A 150 12.10 6.13 5.89
N THR A 151 11.17 6.56 5.04
CA THR A 151 10.57 5.67 4.04
C THR A 151 10.92 6.17 2.65
N TRP A 152 11.36 5.25 1.79
CA TRP A 152 11.69 5.47 0.39
C TRP A 152 10.91 4.47 -0.45
N ASP A 153 10.11 4.98 -1.36
CA ASP A 153 9.23 4.16 -2.20
C ASP A 153 9.14 4.75 -3.61
N GLY A 154 8.61 3.97 -4.55
CA GLY A 154 8.29 4.42 -5.90
C GLY A 154 7.26 5.55 -5.87
N THR A 155 6.10 5.32 -5.23
CA THR A 155 5.04 6.32 -5.07
C THR A 155 4.02 5.92 -4.00
N GLY A 156 3.66 6.86 -3.13
CA GLY A 156 2.40 6.85 -2.38
C GLY A 156 1.33 7.69 -3.07
N GLU A 157 0.50 8.42 -2.31
CA GLU A 157 -0.54 9.30 -2.86
C GLU A 157 0.04 10.46 -3.69
N ASP A 158 1.12 11.04 -3.18
CA ASP A 158 1.94 12.05 -3.86
C ASP A 158 3.39 12.06 -3.38
N THR A 159 3.62 11.45 -2.21
CA THR A 159 4.91 11.33 -1.54
C THR A 159 5.70 10.18 -2.17
N THR A 160 7.03 10.34 -2.20
CA THR A 160 8.01 9.35 -2.67
C THR A 160 9.04 9.07 -1.57
N THR A 161 9.21 10.02 -0.66
CA THR A 161 10.07 9.91 0.52
C THR A 161 9.43 10.60 1.70
N LEU A 162 9.41 9.93 2.85
CA LEU A 162 8.94 10.49 4.10
C LEU A 162 10.05 10.48 5.14
N PHE A 163 10.33 11.66 5.70
CA PHE A 163 11.13 11.82 6.90
C PHE A 163 10.19 12.04 8.09
N SER A 164 10.31 11.22 9.12
CA SER A 164 9.51 11.31 10.34
C SER A 164 10.34 11.08 11.58
N SER A 165 9.83 11.50 12.74
CA SER A 165 10.34 11.10 14.05
C SER A 165 9.29 10.24 14.76
N GLY A 166 9.69 9.05 15.19
CA GLY A 166 8.92 8.18 16.07
C GLY A 166 9.26 8.46 17.53
N LYS A 167 8.24 8.53 18.38
CA LYS A 167 8.39 8.50 19.84
C LYS A 167 7.14 7.88 20.48
N ASP A 168 7.36 6.93 21.38
CA ASP A 168 6.30 6.16 22.03
C ASP A 168 5.35 5.56 20.98
N ASN A 169 4.05 5.87 21.06
CA ASN A 169 3.03 5.43 20.10
C ASN A 169 2.72 6.46 18.99
N LYS A 170 3.64 7.40 18.71
CA LYS A 170 3.40 8.50 17.77
C LYS A 170 4.46 8.59 16.69
N ILE A 171 4.01 8.91 15.48
CA ILE A 171 4.86 9.25 14.34
C ILE A 171 4.55 10.69 13.94
N LYS A 172 5.56 11.55 14.02
CA LYS A 172 5.48 12.95 13.57
C LYS A 172 6.19 13.09 12.24
N VAL A 173 5.45 13.50 11.21
CA VAL A 173 6.03 13.81 9.89
C VAL A 173 6.84 15.09 9.97
N LEU A 174 8.06 15.04 9.45
CA LEU A 174 8.99 16.17 9.39
C LEU A 174 9.08 16.75 7.98
N LYS A 175 9.21 15.89 6.96
CA LYS A 175 9.36 16.31 5.56
C LYS A 175 8.84 15.25 4.59
N ARG A 176 8.29 15.72 3.47
CA ARG A 176 7.87 14.89 2.33
C ARG A 176 8.64 15.33 1.09
N ILE A 177 9.25 14.39 0.38
CA ILE A 177 9.60 14.56 -1.04
C ILE A 177 8.45 13.97 -1.83
N LYS A 178 8.04 14.68 -2.88
CA LYS A 178 6.89 14.34 -3.70
C LYS A 178 7.30 14.08 -5.14
N LEU A 179 6.41 13.44 -5.89
CA LEU A 179 6.53 13.36 -7.34
C LEU A 179 6.76 14.77 -7.94
N PRO A 180 7.63 14.91 -8.95
CA PRO A 180 8.28 13.83 -9.72
C PRO A 180 9.62 13.33 -9.15
N HIS A 181 10.05 13.76 -7.96
CA HIS A 181 11.37 13.43 -7.40
C HIS A 181 11.32 12.10 -6.64
N SER A 182 11.25 10.98 -7.37
CA SER A 182 11.25 9.61 -6.81
C SER A 182 12.55 8.89 -7.11
N LEU A 183 13.28 8.48 -6.06
CA LEU A 183 14.44 7.60 -6.20
C LEU A 183 14.02 6.19 -6.63
N GLY A 184 12.86 5.70 -6.15
CA GLY A 184 12.33 4.40 -6.57
C GLY A 184 12.03 4.39 -8.07
N GLN A 185 11.34 5.41 -8.60
CA GLN A 185 11.07 5.47 -10.04
C GLN A 185 12.34 5.69 -10.86
N PHE A 186 13.33 6.43 -10.34
CA PHE A 186 14.64 6.54 -10.98
C PHE A 186 15.31 5.17 -11.10
N TYR A 187 15.34 4.40 -10.01
CA TYR A 187 15.94 3.07 -9.99
C TYR A 187 15.20 2.06 -10.89
N SER A 188 13.86 2.08 -10.89
CA SER A 188 13.05 1.28 -11.82
C SER A 188 13.28 1.67 -13.29
N ALA A 189 13.46 2.96 -13.57
CA ALA A 189 13.77 3.42 -14.93
C ALA A 189 15.14 2.92 -15.40
N VAL A 190 16.16 2.95 -14.54
CA VAL A 190 17.48 2.37 -14.83
C VAL A 190 17.37 0.86 -15.05
N THR A 191 16.66 0.16 -14.16
CA THR A 191 16.39 -1.29 -14.26
C THR A 191 15.82 -1.66 -15.61
N ASN A 192 14.79 -0.93 -16.05
CA ASN A 192 14.17 -1.13 -17.36
C ASN A 192 15.09 -0.75 -18.53
N TYR A 193 15.92 0.28 -18.36
CA TYR A 193 16.84 0.74 -19.40
C TYR A 193 17.94 -0.30 -19.72
N ILE A 194 18.45 -0.98 -18.70
CA ILE A 194 19.54 -1.96 -18.86
C ILE A 194 19.02 -3.38 -19.18
N GLY A 195 17.73 -3.53 -19.51
CA GLY A 195 17.15 -4.77 -20.03
C GLY A 195 16.49 -5.70 -19.01
N PHE A 196 16.32 -5.28 -17.75
CA PHE A 196 15.53 -6.00 -16.76
C PHE A 196 14.08 -5.51 -16.72
N ASP A 197 13.16 -6.30 -16.16
CA ASP A 197 11.74 -5.93 -16.12
C ASP A 197 11.34 -5.32 -14.77
N MET A 198 11.15 -4.00 -14.73
CA MET A 198 10.68 -3.29 -13.53
C MET A 198 9.27 -3.70 -13.10
N PHE A 199 8.42 -4.20 -14.00
CA PHE A 199 7.08 -4.66 -13.65
C PHE A 199 7.09 -6.08 -13.06
N ALA A 200 8.13 -6.86 -13.35
CA ALA A 200 8.37 -8.15 -12.70
C ALA A 200 9.05 -8.04 -11.33
N GLY A 201 9.44 -6.82 -10.93
CA GLY A 201 10.16 -6.54 -9.69
C GLY A 201 11.64 -6.94 -9.78
N ASP A 202 12.29 -6.78 -10.92
CA ASP A 202 13.69 -7.20 -11.13
C ASP A 202 14.73 -6.23 -10.54
N GLU A 203 14.32 -5.17 -9.85
CA GLU A 203 15.19 -4.19 -9.19
C GLU A 203 16.26 -4.84 -8.29
N TRP A 204 15.91 -5.94 -7.61
CA TRP A 204 16.86 -6.68 -6.76
C TRP A 204 17.98 -7.36 -7.56
N LYS A 205 17.73 -7.75 -8.82
CA LYS A 205 18.76 -8.34 -9.70
C LYS A 205 19.78 -7.27 -10.09
N VAL A 206 19.31 -6.06 -10.38
CA VAL A 206 20.18 -4.91 -10.70
C VAL A 206 21.02 -4.50 -9.49
N MET A 207 20.47 -4.63 -8.28
CA MET A 207 21.24 -4.40 -7.04
C MET A 207 22.39 -5.42 -6.94
N GLY A 208 22.11 -6.70 -7.23
CA GLY A 208 23.14 -7.74 -7.26
C GLY A 208 24.19 -7.51 -8.35
N LEU A 209 23.80 -6.93 -9.48
CA LEU A 209 24.71 -6.60 -10.59
C LEU A 209 25.67 -5.43 -10.26
N ALA A 210 25.35 -4.60 -9.27
CA ALA A 210 26.14 -3.42 -8.93
C ALA A 210 27.39 -3.71 -8.07
N ALA A 211 27.58 -4.95 -7.60
CA ALA A 211 28.72 -5.40 -6.79
C ALA A 211 29.95 -5.72 -7.64
#